data_AF-A0A7K8IF22-F1
#
_entry.id   AF-A0A7K8IF22-F1
#
_cell.length_a   1.000
_cell.length_b   1.000
_cell.length_c   1.000
_cell.angle_alpha   90.00
_cell.angle_beta   90.00
_cell.angle_gamma   90.00
#
_symmetry.space_group_name_H-M   'P 1'
#
loop_
_entity.id
_entity.type
_entity.pdbx_description
1 polymer ?
#
loop_
_entity_poly.entity_id
_entity_poly.type
_entity_poly.pdbx_seq_one_letter_code
_entity_poly.pdbx_strand_id
1 'polypeptide(L)'
;MPLGLRSKKKDKSKETFKLVESEAAAPAPAAAPAPSAGASRLQFHTQLAHGSPTGRVEGFGSARELYARIGEAFGIHPAQIMFCTLNTHKVDMDKLLGAQIGLEDFIFAHVKGQRKEVEVLKTDDLLGLTITDNGTGCAFIKRIKEGSVMDQTKTVCVGDHIEAINGKNVSECRHYEVAKMLKELEKGQKFKLELVEPLKAFEKLEPRSKGRTLSEAKISKGRETLRLRTKGPATVEEMPTEVEEKAIKKVDELLETYMGIRDIELAATIVEAGRDKKNPDEFAVALDETLGDFAFPDEFVFDVWGAIGDAKQGRL
;
A
#
# COMPACT_ATOMS: atom_id res chain seq x y z
N MET A 1 67.42 -2.26 17.84
CA MET A 1 68.50 -1.29 18.16
C MET A 1 69.79 -1.87 17.58
N PRO A 2 70.59 -1.16 16.75
CA PRO A 2 70.97 0.27 16.85
C PRO A 2 70.49 1.13 15.65
N LEU A 3 70.21 2.44 15.88
CA LEU A 3 70.98 3.65 15.45
C LEU A 3 71.16 3.75 13.92
N GLY A 4 70.81 4.81 13.17
CA GLY A 4 70.48 6.20 13.47
C GLY A 4 71.07 7.10 12.36
N LEU A 5 70.32 8.13 11.94
CA LEU A 5 70.74 9.41 11.33
C LEU A 5 71.11 9.55 9.83
N ARG A 6 70.16 10.18 9.12
CA ARG A 6 70.21 11.53 8.49
C ARG A 6 71.30 11.89 7.44
N SER A 7 70.76 12.21 6.25
CA SER A 7 70.91 13.45 5.47
C SER A 7 72.17 13.69 4.61
N LYS A 8 71.98 13.97 3.32
CA LYS A 8 72.23 15.31 2.72
C LYS A 8 71.90 15.40 1.21
N LYS A 9 71.19 16.49 0.94
CA LYS A 9 70.81 17.25 -0.26
C LYS A 9 71.95 17.67 -1.22
N LYS A 10 71.72 17.66 -2.54
CA LYS A 10 72.07 18.66 -3.60
C LYS A 10 71.84 18.02 -4.99
N ASP A 11 70.95 18.48 -5.88
CA ASP A 11 70.76 19.77 -6.62
C ASP A 11 71.68 19.94 -7.85
N LYS A 12 71.05 20.35 -8.96
CA LYS A 12 71.52 20.79 -10.30
C LYS A 12 71.91 19.73 -11.34
N SER A 13 71.71 19.87 -12.65
CA SER A 13 70.95 20.76 -13.56
C SER A 13 71.34 20.38 -15.01
N LYS A 14 70.41 20.48 -15.98
CA LYS A 14 70.59 20.64 -17.47
C LYS A 14 71.28 19.46 -18.19
N GLU A 15 70.92 19.02 -19.41
CA GLU A 15 70.61 19.68 -20.68
C GLU A 15 69.60 18.82 -21.50
N THR A 16 68.46 19.35 -21.94
CA THR A 16 68.14 19.79 -23.32
C THR A 16 68.61 18.90 -24.48
N PHE A 17 67.67 18.13 -25.05
CA PHE A 17 67.52 18.00 -26.51
C PHE A 17 66.03 18.11 -26.87
N LYS A 18 65.76 19.02 -27.82
CA LYS A 18 64.45 19.43 -28.32
C LYS A 18 64.30 18.80 -29.71
N LEU A 19 63.22 18.07 -29.96
CA LEU A 19 62.74 17.75 -31.30
C LEU A 19 61.23 17.99 -31.33
N VAL A 20 60.86 18.87 -32.24
CA VAL A 20 59.53 19.32 -32.68
C VAL A 20 58.86 18.12 -33.37
N GLU A 21 57.59 17.75 -33.18
CA GLU A 21 56.32 18.35 -33.62
C GLU A 21 55.26 17.32 -33.14
N SER A 22 54.12 17.65 -32.53
CA SER A 22 52.86 17.90 -33.23
C SER A 22 51.79 18.12 -32.17
N GLU A 23 51.02 19.19 -32.31
CA GLU A 23 49.88 19.54 -31.49
C GLU A 23 48.73 18.56 -31.77
N ALA A 24 48.29 17.81 -30.75
CA ALA A 24 47.00 17.13 -30.74
C ALA A 24 46.39 17.37 -29.36
N ALA A 25 45.42 18.28 -29.31
CA ALA A 25 44.64 18.59 -28.13
C ALA A 25 44.01 17.31 -27.57
N ALA A 26 44.39 16.94 -26.36
CA ALA A 26 43.74 15.87 -25.61
C ALA A 26 42.28 16.27 -25.34
N PRO A 27 41.28 15.42 -25.60
CA PRO A 27 39.92 15.70 -25.19
C PRO A 27 39.88 15.69 -23.65
N ALA A 28 39.33 16.77 -23.08
CA ALA A 28 39.05 16.87 -21.65
C ALA A 28 38.30 15.62 -21.17
N PRO A 29 38.54 15.14 -19.93
CA PRO A 29 37.77 14.03 -19.39
C PRO A 29 36.30 14.44 -19.40
N ALA A 30 35.50 13.66 -20.12
CA ALA A 30 34.06 13.85 -20.20
C ALA A 30 33.52 13.95 -18.78
N ALA A 31 32.96 15.12 -18.45
CA ALA A 31 32.22 15.31 -17.21
C ALA A 31 31.21 14.19 -17.11
N ALA A 32 31.25 13.44 -15.99
CA ALA A 32 30.21 12.49 -15.66
C ALA A 32 28.85 13.19 -15.85
N PRO A 33 27.87 12.53 -16.49
CA PRO A 33 26.55 13.14 -16.63
C PRO A 33 26.07 13.48 -15.23
N ALA A 34 25.75 14.76 -15.03
CA ALA A 34 25.07 15.21 -13.82
C ALA A 34 23.87 14.29 -13.57
N PRO A 35 23.56 13.94 -12.31
CA PRO A 35 22.35 13.19 -12.01
C PRO A 35 21.18 13.93 -12.67
N SER A 36 20.42 13.20 -13.48
CA SER A 36 19.29 13.74 -14.24
C SER A 36 18.41 14.58 -13.32
N ALA A 37 18.42 15.89 -13.54
CA ALA A 37 17.36 16.77 -13.06
C ALA A 37 16.09 16.38 -13.81
N GLY A 38 15.27 15.52 -13.20
CA GLY A 38 14.07 15.01 -13.86
C GLY A 38 13.25 13.97 -13.11
N ALA A 39 13.36 13.86 -11.78
CA ALA A 39 12.22 13.37 -11.01
C ALA A 39 11.42 14.62 -10.65
N SER A 40 10.36 14.92 -11.41
CA SER A 40 9.32 15.82 -10.91
C SER A 40 8.97 15.32 -9.51
N ARG A 41 9.20 16.15 -8.49
CA ARG A 41 8.94 15.79 -7.10
C ARG A 41 7.43 15.66 -6.98
N LEU A 42 6.92 14.44 -7.16
CA LEU A 42 5.50 14.14 -7.15
C LEU A 42 4.95 14.55 -5.79
N GLN A 43 4.12 15.59 -5.81
CA GLN A 43 3.58 16.22 -4.63
C GLN A 43 2.09 15.95 -4.57
N PHE A 44 1.66 15.38 -3.46
CA PHE A 44 0.26 15.07 -3.19
C PHE A 44 -0.25 15.95 -2.07
N HIS A 45 -1.52 16.29 -2.15
CA HIS A 45 -2.21 17.01 -1.09
C HIS A 45 -2.82 16.01 -0.12
N THR A 46 -2.78 16.34 1.18
CA THR A 46 -3.33 15.45 2.20
C THR A 46 -4.05 16.22 3.31
N GLN A 47 -5.03 15.56 3.94
CA GLN A 47 -5.73 16.03 5.14
C GLN A 47 -6.00 14.85 6.08
N LEU A 48 -6.12 15.12 7.37
CA LEU A 48 -6.70 14.16 8.31
C LEU A 48 -8.22 14.09 8.07
N ALA A 49 -8.76 12.89 7.98
CA ALA A 49 -10.16 12.64 7.64
C ALA A 49 -11.17 13.27 8.62
N HIS A 50 -10.77 13.46 9.89
CA HIS A 50 -11.59 14.13 10.90
C HIS A 50 -11.53 15.67 10.86
N GLY A 51 -10.72 16.23 9.96
CA GLY A 51 -10.55 17.66 9.77
C GLY A 51 -9.16 18.16 10.19
N SER A 52 -8.42 18.70 9.23
CA SER A 52 -7.16 19.41 9.44
C SER A 52 -6.95 20.45 8.33
N PRO A 53 -6.01 21.39 8.48
CA PRO A 53 -5.47 22.11 7.33
C PRO A 53 -4.91 21.14 6.27
N THR A 54 -4.80 21.60 5.03
CA THR A 54 -4.17 20.82 3.96
C THR A 54 -2.66 20.75 4.14
N GLY A 55 -2.13 19.54 4.25
CA GLY A 55 -0.71 19.23 4.19
C GLY A 55 -0.26 18.89 2.77
N ARG A 56 1.06 18.83 2.57
CA ARG A 56 1.69 18.38 1.32
C ARG A 56 2.69 17.28 1.65
N VAL A 57 2.65 16.20 0.88
CA VAL A 57 3.55 15.06 1.05
C VAL A 57 4.17 14.69 -0.29
N GLU A 58 5.42 14.28 -0.26
CA GLU A 58 6.24 14.01 -1.44
C GLU A 58 7.41 13.11 -1.09
N GLY A 59 8.04 12.49 -2.09
CA GLY A 59 9.23 11.66 -1.90
C GLY A 59 8.96 10.41 -1.04
N PHE A 60 7.93 9.66 -1.41
CA PHE A 60 7.61 8.35 -0.85
C PHE A 60 7.50 7.30 -1.97
N GLY A 61 8.02 6.10 -1.72
CA GLY A 61 7.99 4.95 -2.62
C GLY A 61 7.11 3.80 -2.13
N SER A 62 6.58 3.89 -0.91
CA SER A 62 5.75 2.86 -0.30
C SER A 62 4.67 3.45 0.60
N ALA A 63 3.64 2.68 0.93
CA ALA A 63 2.61 3.09 1.89
C ALA A 63 3.22 3.45 3.26
N ARG A 64 4.26 2.72 3.68
CA ARG A 64 5.00 3.01 4.92
C ARG A 64 5.64 4.40 4.90
N GLU A 65 6.33 4.74 3.83
CA GLU A 65 6.93 6.06 3.67
C GLU A 65 5.87 7.15 3.55
N LEU A 66 4.76 6.88 2.84
CA LEU A 66 3.63 7.80 2.76
C LEU A 66 3.07 8.12 4.15
N TYR A 67 2.82 7.12 5.00
CA TYR A 67 2.36 7.34 6.37
C TYR A 67 3.38 8.09 7.22
N ALA A 68 4.68 7.86 7.01
CA ALA A 68 5.72 8.65 7.64
C ALA A 68 5.66 10.13 7.24
N ARG A 69 5.50 10.43 5.94
CA ARG A 69 5.36 11.80 5.42
C ARG A 69 4.10 12.50 5.92
N ILE A 70 2.98 11.78 5.99
CA ILE A 70 1.73 12.30 6.56
C ILE A 70 1.94 12.58 8.05
N GLY A 71 2.58 11.67 8.78
CA GLY A 71 2.93 11.86 10.19
C GLY A 71 3.78 13.10 10.44
N GLU A 72 4.82 13.31 9.63
CA GLU A 72 5.66 14.51 9.64
C GLU A 72 4.85 15.79 9.37
N ALA A 73 3.97 15.76 8.36
CA ALA A 73 3.18 16.92 7.96
C ALA A 73 2.17 17.39 9.02
N PHE A 74 1.66 16.47 9.84
CA PHE A 74 0.64 16.75 10.85
C PHE A 74 1.15 16.64 12.30
N GLY A 75 2.43 16.32 12.51
CA GLY A 75 3.00 16.15 13.84
C GLY A 75 2.41 14.96 14.62
N ILE A 76 2.03 13.89 13.92
CA ILE A 76 1.46 12.67 14.52
C ILE A 76 2.38 11.47 14.28
N HIS A 77 2.38 10.52 15.21
CA HIS A 77 3.15 9.29 15.03
C HIS A 77 2.53 8.44 13.89
N PRO A 78 3.31 7.85 12.97
CA PRO A 78 2.77 7.10 11.82
C PRO A 78 1.84 5.95 12.22
N ALA A 79 2.11 5.28 13.35
CA ALA A 79 1.25 4.22 13.90
C ALA A 79 -0.15 4.70 14.37
N GLN A 80 -0.41 6.01 14.39
CA GLN A 80 -1.75 6.57 14.59
C GLN A 80 -2.58 6.55 13.30
N ILE A 81 -1.96 6.44 12.13
CA ILE A 81 -2.66 6.38 10.85
C ILE A 81 -3.14 4.94 10.63
N MET A 82 -4.45 4.77 10.51
CA MET A 82 -5.09 3.49 10.28
C MET A 82 -5.05 3.13 8.80
N PHE A 83 -5.58 3.99 7.93
CA PHE A 83 -5.59 3.81 6.48
C PHE A 83 -5.79 5.17 5.80
N CYS A 84 -5.68 5.20 4.48
CA CYS A 84 -5.98 6.38 3.67
C CYS A 84 -7.10 6.10 2.68
N THR A 85 -7.90 7.12 2.37
CA THR A 85 -8.85 7.12 1.26
C THR A 85 -8.48 8.22 0.27
N LEU A 86 -8.78 8.00 -1.01
CA LEU A 86 -8.50 8.95 -2.08
C LEU A 86 -9.76 9.76 -2.39
N ASN A 87 -9.62 11.09 -2.46
CA ASN A 87 -10.67 12.03 -2.86
C ASN A 87 -11.95 12.01 -1.98
N THR A 88 -11.88 11.47 -0.75
CA THR A 88 -12.97 11.49 0.22
C THR A 88 -12.45 11.41 1.65
N HIS A 89 -13.04 12.19 2.55
CA HIS A 89 -12.78 12.11 4.00
C HIS A 89 -13.66 11.06 4.70
N LYS A 90 -14.65 10.51 4.00
CA LYS A 90 -15.54 9.48 4.55
C LYS A 90 -14.82 8.13 4.57
N VAL A 91 -15.23 7.26 5.48
CA VAL A 91 -14.82 5.85 5.48
C VAL A 91 -15.54 5.16 4.31
N ASP A 92 -14.93 5.27 3.13
CA ASP A 92 -15.43 4.74 1.87
C ASP A 92 -14.40 3.76 1.33
N MET A 93 -14.71 2.47 1.44
CA MET A 93 -13.78 1.39 1.12
C MET A 93 -13.59 1.18 -0.39
N ASP A 94 -14.46 1.77 -1.22
CA ASP A 94 -14.28 1.79 -2.68
C ASP A 94 -13.23 2.81 -3.11
N LYS A 95 -12.97 3.81 -2.24
CA LYS A 95 -11.90 4.80 -2.41
C LYS A 95 -10.73 4.57 -1.46
N LEU A 96 -10.61 3.37 -0.90
CA LEU A 96 -9.46 2.99 -0.09
C LEU A 96 -8.18 3.11 -0.92
N LEU A 97 -7.12 3.66 -0.33
CA LEU A 97 -5.81 3.69 -0.95
C LEU A 97 -5.38 2.26 -1.31
N GLY A 98 -5.23 2.00 -2.60
CA GLY A 98 -4.64 0.78 -3.13
C GLY A 98 -3.18 0.98 -3.51
N ALA A 99 -2.69 0.13 -4.42
CA ALA A 99 -1.34 0.23 -4.95
C ALA A 99 -1.13 1.43 -5.89
N GLN A 100 -2.19 2.12 -6.31
CA GLN A 100 -2.10 3.22 -7.27
C GLN A 100 -2.67 4.50 -6.70
N ILE A 101 -1.97 5.60 -6.98
CA ILE A 101 -2.39 6.95 -6.64
C ILE A 101 -2.33 7.78 -7.92
N GLY A 102 -3.45 8.33 -8.36
CA GLY A 102 -3.48 9.29 -9.45
C GLY A 102 -2.70 10.55 -9.06
N LEU A 103 -1.96 11.14 -10.00
CA LEU A 103 -1.09 12.29 -9.70
C LEU A 103 -1.84 13.53 -9.14
N GLU A 104 -3.14 13.62 -9.40
CA GLU A 104 -4.01 14.69 -8.90
C GLU A 104 -4.86 14.28 -7.70
N ASP A 105 -4.70 13.06 -7.18
CA ASP A 105 -5.50 12.55 -6.08
C ASP A 105 -5.20 13.27 -4.78
N PHE A 106 -6.27 13.48 -4.01
CA PHE A 106 -6.21 14.04 -2.68
C PHE A 106 -6.25 12.92 -1.64
N ILE A 107 -5.27 12.86 -0.75
CA ILE A 107 -5.10 11.76 0.23
C ILE A 107 -5.73 12.15 1.57
N PHE A 108 -6.75 11.44 2.01
CA PHE A 108 -7.34 11.61 3.34
C PHE A 108 -6.87 10.51 4.28
N ALA A 109 -6.15 10.88 5.34
CA ALA A 109 -5.62 9.96 6.34
C ALA A 109 -6.61 9.77 7.49
N HIS A 110 -7.05 8.53 7.69
CA HIS A 110 -7.89 8.13 8.83
C HIS A 110 -6.98 7.72 9.98
N VAL A 111 -7.21 8.30 11.15
CA VAL A 111 -6.37 8.09 12.33
C VAL A 111 -7.15 7.42 13.45
N LYS A 112 -6.43 6.74 14.36
CA LYS A 112 -6.97 6.05 15.52
C LYS A 112 -7.80 7.01 16.39
N GLY A 113 -9.04 6.61 16.66
CA GLY A 113 -9.98 7.31 17.51
C GLY A 113 -10.35 6.50 18.74
N GLN A 114 -11.65 6.31 18.94
CA GLN A 114 -12.16 5.69 20.15
C GLN A 114 -11.92 4.18 20.15
N ARG A 115 -11.37 3.68 21.26
CA ARG A 115 -11.27 2.25 21.54
C ARG A 115 -12.62 1.72 22.00
N LYS A 116 -12.97 0.52 21.54
CA LYS A 116 -14.18 -0.20 21.94
C LYS A 116 -13.88 -1.68 22.12
N GLU A 117 -14.68 -2.29 22.98
CA GLU A 117 -14.60 -3.69 23.30
C GLU A 117 -15.96 -4.32 23.03
N VAL A 118 -15.96 -5.44 22.32
CA VAL A 118 -17.19 -6.15 21.96
C VAL A 118 -17.02 -7.64 22.21
N GLU A 119 -18.00 -8.22 22.90
CA GLU A 119 -18.11 -9.66 23.07
C GLU A 119 -19.17 -10.20 22.11
N VAL A 120 -18.81 -11.19 21.29
CA VAL A 120 -19.66 -11.74 20.23
C VAL A 120 -19.76 -13.25 20.41
N LEU A 121 -20.98 -13.80 20.30
CA LEU A 121 -21.20 -15.25 20.24
C LEU A 121 -20.99 -15.73 18.79
N LYS A 122 -20.04 -16.65 18.57
CA LYS A 122 -19.83 -17.22 17.23
C LYS A 122 -20.90 -18.26 16.91
N THR A 123 -22.01 -17.84 16.31
CA THR A 123 -23.12 -18.75 15.94
C THR A 123 -22.92 -19.44 14.60
N ASP A 124 -22.07 -18.91 13.74
CA ASP A 124 -21.77 -19.41 12.40
C ASP A 124 -20.25 -19.56 12.21
N ASP A 125 -19.83 -20.41 11.27
CA ASP A 125 -18.43 -20.62 10.91
C ASP A 125 -17.84 -19.36 10.26
N LEU A 126 -18.67 -18.62 9.51
CA LEU A 126 -18.33 -17.34 8.91
C LEU A 126 -18.98 -16.18 9.69
N LEU A 127 -18.15 -15.29 10.23
CA LEU A 127 -18.62 -14.08 10.93
C LEU A 127 -19.24 -13.03 9.99
N GLY A 128 -18.96 -13.13 8.68
CA GLY A 128 -19.36 -12.14 7.67
C GLY A 128 -18.49 -10.89 7.66
N LEU A 129 -17.22 -11.00 8.06
CA LEU A 129 -16.25 -9.93 7.95
C LEU A 129 -15.36 -10.15 6.74
N THR A 130 -15.02 -9.04 6.09
CA THR A 130 -13.94 -8.98 5.12
C THR A 130 -12.85 -8.08 5.69
N ILE A 131 -11.65 -8.65 5.92
CA ILE A 131 -10.53 -7.96 6.54
C ILE A 131 -9.53 -7.51 5.48
N THR A 132 -8.95 -6.32 5.68
CA THR A 132 -7.84 -5.80 4.89
C THR A 132 -6.82 -5.15 5.83
N ASP A 133 -5.66 -4.75 5.34
CA ASP A 133 -4.69 -3.99 6.13
C ASP A 133 -4.06 -2.85 5.33
N ASN A 134 -3.32 -2.00 6.03
CA ASN A 134 -2.66 -0.85 5.45
C ASN A 134 -1.20 -1.12 5.02
N GLY A 135 -0.76 -2.39 5.01
CA GLY A 135 0.62 -2.81 4.71
C GLY A 135 1.65 -2.50 5.80
N THR A 136 1.25 -1.94 6.94
CA THR A 136 2.16 -1.47 8.01
C THR A 136 1.76 -1.90 9.42
N GLY A 137 0.96 -2.96 9.56
CA GLY A 137 0.50 -3.46 10.87
C GLY A 137 -0.75 -2.74 11.37
N CYS A 138 -1.76 -2.60 10.51
CA CYS A 138 -3.08 -2.15 10.93
C CYS A 138 -4.13 -2.89 10.09
N ALA A 139 -4.61 -4.03 10.60
CA ALA A 139 -5.71 -4.77 9.99
C ALA A 139 -7.06 -4.18 10.42
N PHE A 140 -7.96 -3.94 9.47
CA PHE A 140 -9.25 -3.31 9.72
C PHE A 140 -10.38 -3.94 8.89
N ILE A 141 -11.61 -3.69 9.32
CA ILE A 141 -12.81 -4.23 8.69
C ILE A 141 -13.11 -3.45 7.42
N LYS A 142 -12.98 -4.09 6.25
CA LYS A 142 -13.32 -3.50 4.95
C LYS A 142 -14.79 -3.66 4.61
N ARG A 143 -15.40 -4.79 4.97
CA ARG A 143 -16.82 -5.06 4.71
C ARG A 143 -17.42 -5.89 5.83
N ILE A 144 -18.71 -5.66 6.06
CA ILE A 144 -19.56 -6.50 6.89
C ILE A 144 -20.70 -6.98 5.99
N LYS A 145 -20.87 -8.31 5.89
CA LYS A 145 -21.92 -8.92 5.08
C LYS A 145 -23.27 -8.73 5.75
N GLU A 146 -24.26 -8.23 5.00
CA GLU A 146 -25.63 -8.06 5.50
C GLU A 146 -26.22 -9.38 6.00
N GLY A 147 -26.92 -9.33 7.14
CA GLY A 147 -27.53 -10.50 7.79
C GLY A 147 -26.55 -11.43 8.52
N SER A 148 -25.25 -11.15 8.47
CA SER A 148 -24.22 -11.93 9.18
C SER A 148 -24.23 -11.71 10.70
N VAL A 149 -23.48 -12.55 11.42
CA VAL A 149 -23.26 -12.41 12.88
C VAL A 149 -22.73 -11.01 13.22
N MET A 150 -21.82 -10.49 12.41
CA MET A 150 -21.21 -9.19 12.67
C MET A 150 -22.09 -8.01 12.25
N ASP A 151 -22.97 -8.18 11.26
CA ASP A 151 -23.98 -7.15 10.93
C ASP A 151 -25.02 -6.99 12.05
N GLN A 152 -25.37 -8.08 12.74
CA GLN A 152 -26.24 -8.04 13.92
C GLN A 152 -25.56 -7.35 15.11
N THR A 153 -24.23 -7.31 15.13
CA THR A 153 -23.42 -6.66 16.17
C THR A 153 -23.19 -5.19 15.82
N LYS A 154 -24.21 -4.34 16.04
CA LYS A 154 -24.21 -2.91 15.62
C LYS A 154 -23.08 -2.04 16.17
N THR A 155 -22.39 -2.50 17.21
CA THR A 155 -21.21 -1.83 17.75
C THR A 155 -19.98 -1.94 16.83
N VAL A 156 -19.95 -2.91 15.92
CA VAL A 156 -18.86 -3.11 14.97
C VAL A 156 -19.19 -2.44 13.64
N CYS A 157 -18.23 -1.71 13.10
CA CYS A 157 -18.40 -0.85 11.93
C CYS A 157 -17.29 -1.11 10.89
N VAL A 158 -17.61 -0.81 9.63
CA VAL A 158 -16.60 -0.73 8.57
C VAL A 158 -15.59 0.37 8.93
N GLY A 159 -14.30 0.07 8.75
CA GLY A 159 -13.17 0.93 9.10
C GLY A 159 -12.58 0.67 10.49
N ASP A 160 -13.21 -0.14 11.33
CA ASP A 160 -12.64 -0.46 12.64
C ASP A 160 -11.34 -1.25 12.51
N HIS A 161 -10.28 -0.78 13.16
CA HIS A 161 -9.04 -1.54 13.30
C HIS A 161 -9.19 -2.59 14.41
N ILE A 162 -8.75 -3.81 14.13
CA ILE A 162 -8.73 -4.92 15.09
C ILE A 162 -7.39 -4.86 15.83
N GLU A 163 -7.41 -4.45 17.10
CA GLU A 163 -6.21 -4.33 17.93
C GLU A 163 -5.90 -5.67 18.63
N ALA A 164 -6.93 -6.38 19.11
CA ALA A 164 -6.77 -7.69 19.75
C ALA A 164 -8.00 -8.62 19.57
N ILE A 165 -7.74 -9.93 19.61
CA ILE A 165 -8.75 -11.00 19.61
C ILE A 165 -8.52 -11.86 20.86
N ASN A 166 -9.52 -11.98 21.74
CA ASN A 166 -9.42 -12.68 23.02
C ASN A 166 -8.20 -12.26 23.87
N GLY A 167 -7.86 -10.96 23.84
CA GLY A 167 -6.70 -10.40 24.54
C GLY A 167 -5.35 -10.65 23.86
N LYS A 168 -5.30 -11.41 22.76
CA LYS A 168 -4.09 -11.54 21.93
C LYS A 168 -3.99 -10.32 21.02
N ASN A 169 -2.95 -9.51 21.19
CA ASN A 169 -2.67 -8.40 20.29
C ASN A 169 -2.40 -8.91 18.86
N VAL A 170 -3.04 -8.29 17.88
CA VAL A 170 -2.89 -8.61 16.45
C VAL A 170 -2.49 -7.38 15.63
N SER A 171 -2.00 -6.32 16.28
CA SER A 171 -1.59 -5.09 15.59
C SER A 171 -0.44 -5.34 14.60
N GLU A 172 0.46 -6.29 14.87
CA GLU A 172 1.56 -6.62 13.95
C GLU A 172 1.20 -7.70 12.93
N CYS A 173 0.01 -8.30 13.03
CA CYS A 173 -0.44 -9.33 12.11
C CYS A 173 -0.92 -8.72 10.78
N ARG A 174 -0.68 -9.45 9.69
CA ARG A 174 -1.31 -9.14 8.40
C ARG A 174 -2.78 -9.53 8.40
N HIS A 175 -3.56 -8.92 7.52
CA HIS A 175 -5.00 -9.13 7.42
C HIS A 175 -5.40 -10.61 7.26
N TYR A 176 -4.60 -11.41 6.54
CA TYR A 176 -4.85 -12.84 6.36
C TYR A 176 -4.67 -13.66 7.64
N GLU A 177 -3.70 -13.30 8.49
CA GLU A 177 -3.51 -13.94 9.79
C GLU A 177 -4.67 -13.61 10.72
N VAL A 178 -5.11 -12.34 10.70
CA VAL A 178 -6.28 -11.89 11.48
C VAL A 178 -7.55 -12.61 11.02
N ALA A 179 -7.78 -12.69 9.71
CA ALA A 179 -8.92 -13.43 9.15
C ALA A 179 -8.88 -14.92 9.51
N LYS A 180 -7.70 -15.55 9.46
CA LYS A 180 -7.50 -16.94 9.88
C LYS A 180 -7.82 -17.14 11.36
N MET A 181 -7.31 -16.27 12.25
CA MET A 181 -7.62 -16.34 13.68
C MET A 181 -9.12 -16.26 13.95
N LEU A 182 -9.84 -15.36 13.26
CA LEU A 182 -11.30 -15.23 13.39
C LEU A 182 -12.04 -16.48 12.88
N LYS A 183 -11.56 -17.07 11.78
CA LYS A 183 -12.10 -18.32 11.23
C LYS A 183 -11.89 -19.51 12.17
N GLU A 184 -10.76 -19.58 12.85
CA GLU A 184 -10.38 -20.67 13.78
C GLU A 184 -11.04 -20.59 15.16
N LEU A 185 -11.72 -19.48 15.49
CA LEU A 185 -12.49 -19.38 16.74
C LEU A 185 -13.54 -20.50 16.86
N GLU A 186 -13.76 -20.99 18.07
CA GLU A 186 -14.69 -22.11 18.30
C GLU A 186 -16.16 -21.66 18.15
N LYS A 187 -16.92 -22.39 17.33
CA LYS A 187 -18.35 -22.16 17.14
C LYS A 187 -19.11 -22.50 18.43
N GLY A 188 -20.08 -21.66 18.78
CA GLY A 188 -20.86 -21.78 20.01
C GLY A 188 -20.21 -21.12 21.23
N GLN A 189 -18.98 -20.62 21.11
CA GLN A 189 -18.33 -19.85 22.17
C GLN A 189 -18.37 -18.34 21.90
N LYS A 190 -18.29 -17.58 22.99
CA LYS A 190 -18.10 -16.13 22.91
C LYS A 190 -16.63 -15.80 22.73
N PHE A 191 -16.35 -14.79 21.94
CA PHE A 191 -15.03 -14.21 21.77
C PHE A 191 -15.09 -12.70 21.94
N LYS A 192 -13.95 -12.12 22.31
CA LYS A 192 -13.79 -10.70 22.58
C LYS A 192 -12.96 -10.06 21.47
N LEU A 193 -13.43 -8.93 20.96
CA LEU A 193 -12.70 -8.06 20.03
C LEU A 193 -12.40 -6.73 20.71
N GLU A 194 -11.14 -6.31 20.63
CA GLU A 194 -10.73 -4.95 20.95
C GLU A 194 -10.50 -4.20 19.65
N LEU A 195 -11.31 -3.16 19.43
CA LEU A 195 -11.38 -2.44 18.18
C LEU A 195 -11.05 -0.96 18.39
N VAL A 196 -10.54 -0.30 17.36
CA VAL A 196 -10.33 1.15 17.34
C VAL A 196 -11.08 1.73 16.16
N GLU A 197 -12.02 2.64 16.42
CA GLU A 197 -12.72 3.35 15.36
C GLU A 197 -11.82 4.44 14.76
N PRO A 198 -11.90 4.72 13.45
CA PRO A 198 -11.29 5.90 12.88
C PRO A 198 -11.94 7.15 13.48
N LEU A 199 -11.14 8.19 13.78
CA LEU A 199 -11.68 9.49 14.17
C LEU A 199 -12.58 10.02 13.06
N LYS A 200 -13.85 10.24 13.40
CA LYS A 200 -14.84 10.85 12.52
C LYS A 200 -14.82 12.35 12.73
N ALA A 201 -15.00 13.12 11.67
CA ALA A 201 -15.23 14.56 11.80
C ALA A 201 -16.47 14.78 12.67
N PHE A 202 -16.42 15.71 13.62
CA PHE A 202 -17.59 16.04 14.43
C PHE A 202 -18.72 16.55 13.52
N GLU A 203 -19.78 15.75 13.34
CA GLU A 203 -21.03 16.20 12.70
C GLU A 203 -21.77 17.29 13.53
N LYS A 204 -21.20 17.73 14.67
CA LYS A 204 -21.82 18.62 15.66
C LYS A 204 -21.44 20.11 15.57
N LEU A 205 -20.92 20.58 14.45
CA LEU A 205 -20.83 22.03 14.19
C LEU A 205 -21.78 22.41 13.05
N GLU A 206 -22.83 23.15 13.41
CA GLU A 206 -23.74 23.82 12.49
C GLU A 206 -22.99 24.54 11.34
N PRO A 207 -23.61 24.65 10.14
CA PRO A 207 -22.93 25.11 8.94
C PRO A 207 -22.55 26.59 9.05
N ARG A 208 -21.32 26.87 9.51
CA ARG A 208 -20.73 28.20 9.39
C ARG A 208 -20.25 28.41 7.96
N SER A 209 -21.11 29.12 7.22
CA SER A 209 -20.78 30.06 6.13
C SER A 209 -19.87 29.54 5.00
N LYS A 210 -20.51 29.13 3.90
CA LYS A 210 -20.03 29.24 2.50
C LYS A 210 -18.51 29.08 2.30
N GLY A 211 -17.97 27.95 2.73
CA GLY A 211 -16.76 27.39 2.13
C GLY A 211 -17.13 26.83 0.77
N ARG A 212 -16.54 27.38 -0.29
CA ARG A 212 -16.64 26.96 -1.69
C ARG A 212 -16.88 25.45 -1.77
N THR A 213 -18.08 25.06 -2.19
CA THR A 213 -18.36 23.70 -2.64
C THR A 213 -17.27 23.37 -3.65
N LEU A 214 -16.43 22.39 -3.33
CA LEU A 214 -15.69 21.68 -4.36
C LEU A 214 -16.79 21.05 -5.21
N SER A 215 -17.20 21.77 -6.26
CA SER A 215 -17.93 21.18 -7.37
C SER A 215 -17.18 19.91 -7.71
N GLU A 216 -17.93 18.82 -7.94
CA GLU A 216 -17.48 17.64 -8.68
C GLU A 216 -16.99 18.12 -10.07
N ALA A 217 -15.85 18.80 -10.09
CA ALA A 217 -15.04 18.93 -11.25
C ALA A 217 -14.73 17.50 -11.60
N LYS A 218 -15.19 17.09 -12.78
CA LYS A 218 -14.70 15.90 -13.45
C LYS A 218 -13.18 16.02 -13.47
N ILE A 219 -12.54 15.47 -12.44
CA ILE A 219 -11.09 15.31 -12.37
C ILE A 219 -10.80 14.41 -13.56
N SER A 220 -10.24 15.02 -14.59
CA SER A 220 -9.71 14.31 -15.74
C SER A 220 -8.82 13.21 -15.19
N LYS A 221 -9.16 11.94 -15.44
CA LYS A 221 -8.26 10.81 -15.19
C LYS A 221 -6.94 11.12 -15.90
N GLY A 222 -5.97 11.64 -15.18
CA GLY A 222 -4.59 11.69 -15.64
C GLY A 222 -4.20 10.25 -15.96
N ARG A 223 -3.66 10.02 -17.16
CA ARG A 223 -3.27 8.66 -17.62
C ARG A 223 -2.14 8.06 -16.79
N GLU A 224 -1.46 8.89 -16.00
CA GLU A 224 -0.31 8.50 -15.17
C GLU A 224 -0.75 8.30 -13.71
N THR A 225 -0.29 7.20 -13.12
CA THR A 225 -0.50 6.86 -11.71
C THR A 225 0.84 6.55 -11.06
N LEU A 226 1.00 6.94 -9.80
CA LEU A 226 2.10 6.49 -8.98
C LEU A 226 1.77 5.11 -8.44
N ARG A 227 2.55 4.10 -8.83
CA ARG A 227 2.41 2.74 -8.33
C ARG A 227 3.31 2.51 -7.12
N LEU A 228 2.67 2.26 -5.98
CA LEU A 228 3.31 1.77 -4.76
C LEU A 228 3.48 0.25 -4.85
N ARG A 229 4.69 -0.24 -4.56
CA ARG A 229 5.01 -1.67 -4.55
C ARG A 229 5.49 -2.09 -3.16
N THR A 230 5.12 -3.29 -2.71
CA THR A 230 5.65 -3.89 -1.47
C THR A 230 7.13 -4.23 -1.59
N LYS A 231 7.60 -4.57 -2.81
CA LYS A 231 9.02 -4.86 -3.11
C LYS A 231 9.48 -4.01 -4.29
N GLY A 232 10.36 -3.05 -4.03
CA GLY A 232 10.98 -2.16 -5.04
C GLY A 232 10.55 -0.69 -4.93
N PRO A 233 11.19 0.22 -5.69
CA PRO A 233 10.84 1.64 -5.70
C PRO A 233 9.49 1.87 -6.39
N ALA A 234 8.77 2.91 -5.98
CA ALA A 234 7.57 3.34 -6.71
C ALA A 234 7.92 3.83 -8.11
N THR A 235 7.05 3.49 -9.06
CA THR A 235 7.19 3.82 -10.47
C THR A 235 5.98 4.63 -10.93
N VAL A 236 6.21 5.61 -11.81
CA VAL A 236 5.11 6.25 -12.53
C VAL A 236 4.76 5.32 -13.69
N GLU A 237 3.55 4.77 -13.66
CA GLU A 237 3.05 3.82 -14.65
C GLU A 237 1.78 4.37 -15.29
N GLU A 238 1.58 4.01 -16.56
CA GLU A 238 0.28 4.21 -17.20
C GLU A 238 -0.74 3.32 -16.49
N MET A 239 -1.96 3.85 -16.32
CA MET A 239 -3.04 3.15 -15.64
C MET A 239 -3.24 1.75 -16.26
N PRO A 240 -3.46 0.67 -15.45
CA PRO A 240 -3.64 -0.68 -15.96
C PRO A 240 -4.73 -0.71 -17.02
N THR A 241 -4.58 -1.59 -18.00
CA THR A 241 -5.62 -1.74 -19.03
C THR A 241 -6.95 -2.10 -18.37
N GLU A 242 -8.08 -1.69 -18.97
CA GLU A 242 -9.42 -2.01 -18.41
C GLU A 242 -9.61 -3.52 -18.19
N VAL A 243 -8.92 -4.34 -18.99
CA VAL A 243 -8.90 -5.79 -18.90
C VAL A 243 -8.16 -6.27 -17.64
N GLU A 244 -6.97 -5.72 -17.37
CA GLU A 244 -6.20 -6.03 -16.17
C GLU A 244 -6.93 -5.54 -14.91
N GLU A 245 -7.53 -4.35 -14.94
CA GLU A 245 -8.32 -3.84 -13.81
C GLU A 245 -9.51 -4.77 -13.48
N LYS A 246 -10.21 -5.28 -14.50
CA LYS A 246 -11.27 -6.28 -14.32
C LYS A 246 -10.74 -7.59 -13.76
N ALA A 247 -9.61 -8.09 -14.25
CA ALA A 247 -8.98 -9.30 -13.74
C ALA A 247 -8.62 -9.16 -12.25
N ILE A 248 -7.97 -8.05 -11.88
CA ILE A 248 -7.58 -7.75 -10.49
C ILE A 248 -8.81 -7.71 -9.58
N LYS A 249 -9.88 -7.02 -9.99
CA LYS A 249 -11.14 -6.97 -9.22
C LYS A 249 -11.74 -8.36 -9.05
N LYS A 250 -11.70 -9.20 -10.09
CA LYS A 250 -12.23 -10.58 -10.01
C LYS A 250 -11.42 -11.45 -9.05
N VAL A 251 -10.10 -11.36 -9.10
CA VAL A 251 -9.22 -12.07 -8.15
C VAL A 251 -9.44 -11.58 -6.72
N ASP A 252 -9.60 -10.28 -6.50
CA ASP A 252 -9.90 -9.68 -5.19
C ASP A 252 -11.27 -10.16 -4.65
N GLU A 253 -12.28 -10.36 -5.50
CA GLU A 253 -13.55 -11.00 -5.12
C GLU A 253 -13.39 -12.48 -4.73
N LEU A 254 -12.53 -13.23 -5.42
CA LEU A 254 -12.23 -14.62 -5.07
C LEU A 254 -11.51 -14.69 -3.72
N LEU A 255 -10.56 -13.79 -3.44
CA LEU A 255 -9.89 -13.70 -2.14
C LEU A 255 -10.91 -13.49 -1.00
N GLU A 256 -11.92 -12.66 -1.23
CA GLU A 256 -12.98 -12.43 -0.25
C GLU A 256 -13.84 -13.67 -0.05
N THR A 257 -14.17 -14.36 -1.13
CA THR A 257 -15.03 -15.56 -1.10
C THR A 257 -14.34 -16.73 -0.38
N TYR A 258 -13.07 -17.00 -0.70
CA TYR A 258 -12.36 -18.16 -0.18
C TYR A 258 -11.65 -17.90 1.15
N MET A 259 -11.18 -16.67 1.38
CA MET A 259 -10.32 -16.34 2.52
C MET A 259 -10.89 -15.26 3.43
N GLY A 260 -11.98 -14.59 3.06
CA GLY A 260 -12.56 -13.50 3.86
C GLY A 260 -11.66 -12.26 3.91
N ILE A 261 -10.79 -12.09 2.91
CA ILE A 261 -9.85 -10.97 2.83
C ILE A 261 -9.98 -10.22 1.51
N ARG A 262 -9.60 -8.96 1.51
CA ARG A 262 -9.42 -8.17 0.29
C ARG A 262 -8.07 -7.51 0.32
N ASP A 263 -7.29 -7.73 -0.72
CA ASP A 263 -5.97 -7.15 -0.90
C ASP A 263 -5.75 -6.96 -2.41
N ILE A 264 -5.89 -5.71 -2.84
CA ILE A 264 -5.77 -5.33 -4.25
C ILE A 264 -4.32 -5.52 -4.72
N GLU A 265 -3.34 -5.36 -3.84
CA GLU A 265 -1.93 -5.53 -4.19
C GLU A 265 -1.59 -7.02 -4.35
N LEU A 266 -2.08 -7.85 -3.44
CA LEU A 266 -2.00 -9.29 -3.59
C LEU A 266 -2.68 -9.74 -4.89
N ALA A 267 -3.91 -9.28 -5.15
CA ALA A 267 -4.63 -9.59 -6.38
C ALA A 267 -3.88 -9.14 -7.64
N ALA A 268 -3.27 -7.95 -7.64
CA ALA A 268 -2.43 -7.48 -8.74
C ALA A 268 -1.20 -8.37 -8.95
N THR A 269 -0.54 -8.76 -7.87
CA THR A 269 0.62 -9.68 -7.92
C THR A 269 0.24 -11.04 -8.48
N ILE A 270 -0.93 -11.57 -8.10
CA ILE A 270 -1.48 -12.84 -8.61
C ILE A 270 -1.74 -12.75 -10.12
N VAL A 271 -2.38 -11.67 -10.58
CA VAL A 271 -2.65 -11.45 -12.01
C VAL A 271 -1.35 -11.33 -12.81
N GLU A 272 -0.35 -10.62 -12.28
CA GLU A 272 0.98 -10.51 -12.89
C GLU A 272 1.69 -11.86 -12.98
N ALA A 273 1.66 -12.67 -11.93
CA ALA A 273 2.26 -14.00 -11.92
C ALA A 273 1.63 -14.95 -12.97
N GLY A 274 0.32 -14.79 -13.24
CA GLY A 274 -0.41 -15.56 -14.26
C GLY A 274 -0.30 -15.03 -15.69
N ARG A 275 0.35 -13.88 -15.92
CA ARG A 275 0.40 -13.24 -17.24
C ARG A 275 1.08 -14.11 -18.29
N ASP A 276 2.23 -14.70 -17.94
CA ASP A 276 3.10 -15.42 -18.89
C ASP A 276 2.95 -16.95 -18.85
N LYS A 277 2.03 -17.46 -18.04
CA LYS A 277 1.80 -18.91 -17.86
C LYS A 277 0.83 -19.44 -18.90
N LYS A 278 0.94 -20.73 -19.24
CA LYS A 278 0.13 -21.37 -20.29
C LYS A 278 -0.86 -22.42 -19.80
N ASN A 279 -0.67 -22.93 -18.58
CA ASN A 279 -1.52 -23.94 -17.99
C ASN A 279 -1.71 -23.69 -16.47
N PRO A 280 -2.76 -24.27 -15.85
CA PRO A 280 -3.04 -24.11 -14.43
C PRO A 280 -1.89 -24.59 -13.52
N ASP A 281 -1.19 -25.66 -13.91
CA ASP A 281 -0.11 -26.24 -13.09
C ASP A 281 1.11 -25.30 -13.01
N GLU A 282 1.52 -24.71 -14.14
CA GLU A 282 2.56 -23.68 -14.20
C GLU A 282 2.19 -22.43 -13.41
N PHE A 283 0.89 -22.09 -13.38
CA PHE A 283 0.38 -21.00 -12.58
C PHE A 283 0.42 -21.32 -11.08
N ALA A 284 -0.01 -22.51 -10.68
CA ALA A 284 0.05 -22.98 -9.30
C ALA A 284 1.49 -22.95 -8.76
N VAL A 285 2.46 -23.47 -9.54
CA VAL A 285 3.88 -23.44 -9.16
C VAL A 285 4.39 -22.00 -9.00
N ALA A 286 4.06 -21.11 -9.93
CA ALA A 286 4.49 -19.71 -9.84
C ALA A 286 3.83 -18.96 -8.66
N LEU A 287 2.59 -19.31 -8.35
CA LEU A 287 1.86 -18.77 -7.21
C LEU A 287 2.48 -19.25 -5.90
N ASP A 288 2.83 -20.53 -5.78
CA ASP A 288 3.51 -21.08 -4.60
C ASP A 288 4.93 -20.51 -4.43
N GLU A 289 5.69 -20.33 -5.51
CA GLU A 289 7.01 -19.70 -5.47
C GLU A 289 6.97 -18.26 -4.95
N THR A 290 5.88 -17.53 -5.21
CA THR A 290 5.76 -16.12 -4.86
C THR A 290 4.96 -15.88 -3.57
N LEU A 291 3.99 -16.74 -3.28
CA LEU A 291 2.95 -16.56 -2.27
C LEU A 291 2.62 -17.87 -1.51
N GLY A 292 3.52 -18.87 -1.50
CA GLY A 292 3.29 -20.17 -0.87
C GLY A 292 2.94 -20.13 0.63
N ASP A 293 3.29 -19.05 1.34
CA ASP A 293 2.91 -18.84 2.74
C ASP A 293 1.38 -18.73 2.95
N PHE A 294 0.61 -18.41 1.89
CA PHE A 294 -0.85 -18.26 1.96
C PHE A 294 -1.61 -19.59 1.94
N ALA A 295 -0.97 -20.67 1.47
CA ALA A 295 -1.59 -22.00 1.33
C ALA A 295 -2.98 -21.95 0.65
N PHE A 296 -3.03 -21.46 -0.59
CA PHE A 296 -4.27 -21.31 -1.34
C PHE A 296 -4.93 -22.68 -1.63
N PRO A 297 -6.27 -22.82 -1.51
CA PRO A 297 -6.97 -24.01 -1.94
C PRO A 297 -6.86 -24.25 -3.45
N ASP A 298 -6.79 -25.51 -3.89
CA ASP A 298 -6.71 -25.86 -5.33
C ASP A 298 -7.87 -25.28 -6.15
N GLU A 299 -9.09 -25.26 -5.58
CA GLU A 299 -10.28 -24.65 -6.20
C GLU A 299 -10.08 -23.16 -6.45
N PHE A 300 -9.46 -22.44 -5.51
CA PHE A 300 -9.15 -21.02 -5.67
C PHE A 300 -8.14 -20.81 -6.80
N VAL A 301 -7.08 -21.62 -6.88
CA VAL A 301 -6.07 -21.51 -7.93
C VAL A 301 -6.70 -21.72 -9.32
N PHE A 302 -7.60 -22.70 -9.43
CA PHE A 302 -8.32 -22.98 -10.68
C PHE A 302 -9.26 -21.83 -11.08
N ASP A 303 -10.06 -21.32 -10.13
CA ASP A 303 -10.97 -20.20 -10.38
C ASP A 303 -10.24 -18.91 -10.77
N VAL A 304 -9.11 -18.62 -10.12
CA VAL A 304 -8.25 -17.48 -10.45
C VAL A 304 -7.66 -17.64 -11.85
N TRP A 305 -7.17 -18.83 -12.19
CA TRP A 305 -6.67 -19.11 -13.53
C TRP A 305 -7.75 -18.88 -14.60
N GLY A 306 -8.98 -19.36 -14.34
CA GLY A 306 -10.14 -19.11 -15.17
C GLY A 306 -10.42 -17.61 -15.35
N ALA A 307 -10.45 -16.86 -14.25
CA ALA A 307 -10.68 -15.42 -14.26
C ALA A 307 -9.63 -14.64 -15.08
N ILE A 308 -8.34 -14.99 -14.94
CA ILE A 308 -7.26 -14.38 -15.72
C ILE A 308 -7.38 -14.77 -17.21
N GLY A 309 -7.75 -16.02 -17.51
CA GLY A 309 -7.99 -16.50 -18.86
C GLY A 309 -9.15 -15.78 -19.57
N ASP A 310 -10.27 -15.59 -18.87
CA ASP A 310 -11.44 -14.88 -19.38
C ASP A 310 -11.15 -13.40 -19.61
N ALA A 311 -10.36 -12.77 -18.73
CA ALA A 311 -9.86 -11.42 -18.93
C ALA A 311 -9.07 -11.32 -20.25
N LYS A 312 -8.08 -12.21 -20.45
CA LYS A 312 -7.25 -12.25 -21.67
C LYS A 312 -8.07 -12.42 -22.95
N GLN A 313 -9.22 -13.09 -22.87
CA GLN A 313 -10.13 -13.32 -23.99
C GLN A 313 -11.20 -12.23 -24.15
N GLY A 314 -11.20 -11.20 -23.29
CA GLY A 314 -12.19 -10.11 -23.32
C GLY A 314 -13.60 -10.53 -22.92
N ARG A 315 -13.74 -11.58 -22.10
CA ARG A 315 -15.02 -12.18 -21.69
C ARG A 315 -15.54 -11.70 -20.32
N LEU A 316 -14.83 -10.77 -19.67
CA LEU A 316 -15.19 -10.15 -18.39
C LEU A 316 -15.88 -8.78 -18.53
#